data_AF-A0A0M7AVR7-F1
#
_entry.id   AF-A0A0M7AVR7-F1
#
_cell.length_a   1.000
_cell.length_b   1.000
_cell.length_c   1.000
_cell.angle_alpha   90.00
_cell.angle_beta   90.00
_cell.angle_gamma   90.00
#
_symmetry.space_group_name_H-M   'P 1'
#
loop_
_entity.id
_entity.type
_entity.pdbx_description
1 polymer ?
#
loop_
_entity_poly.entity_id
_entity_poly.type
_entity_poly.pdbx_seq_one_letter_code
_entity_poly.pdbx_strand_id
1 'polypeptide(L)'
;MKLHKLTIAGAVAGAAMFAGISAQAAVFNNVSGVIHEGGGAGTISTAPAASSGITISDFSTTTADPLFNVIGDTSIYGGVRHSSPTNFVDGWSMDFGSGVYDLVFNWQHDEKETPKVVDGRIIVNGVATAFSGVSGTILSLGSVTGLVTFVVDPIFGSVKPTEDMHWDLHATVVPLPAGGVLLLTGLAGLAMVRRRKNA
;
A
#
# COMPACT_ATOMS: atom_id res chain seq x y z
N MET A 1 -5.95 26.70 32.57
CA MET A 1 -5.18 25.47 32.34
C MET A 1 -4.86 25.35 30.86
N LYS A 2 -3.58 25.40 30.48
CA LYS A 2 -3.12 25.31 29.08
C LYS A 2 -2.58 23.89 28.84
N LEU A 3 -3.33 23.05 28.12
CA LEU A 3 -2.81 21.75 27.68
C LEU A 3 -1.75 21.96 26.60
N HIS A 4 -0.57 21.42 26.87
CA HIS A 4 0.59 21.46 25.99
C HIS A 4 0.37 20.49 24.82
N LYS A 5 0.58 20.99 23.60
CA LYS A 5 0.65 20.19 22.38
C LYS A 5 1.91 19.32 22.47
N LEU A 6 1.74 18.01 22.52
CA LEU A 6 2.82 17.04 22.47
C LEU A 6 3.16 16.80 20.99
N THR A 7 4.22 17.44 20.51
CA THR A 7 4.80 17.14 19.19
C THR A 7 5.67 15.90 19.32
N ILE A 8 5.23 14.76 18.79
CA ILE A 8 6.06 13.55 18.70
C ILE A 8 6.90 13.66 17.42
N ALA A 9 8.13 14.14 17.58
CA ALA A 9 9.21 13.94 16.62
C ALA A 9 10.07 12.80 17.16
N GLY A 10 9.98 11.62 16.54
CA GLY A 10 10.63 10.40 17.01
C GLY A 10 11.33 9.64 15.89
N ALA A 11 12.64 9.90 15.77
CA ALA A 11 13.72 9.07 15.23
C ALA A 11 13.58 8.39 13.85
N VAL A 12 14.35 8.96 12.91
CA VAL A 12 14.92 8.28 11.73
C VAL A 12 16.11 7.43 12.18
N ALA A 13 16.09 6.11 11.94
CA ALA A 13 17.26 5.28 11.63
C ALA A 13 16.86 3.80 11.55
N GLY A 14 17.11 3.16 10.40
CA GLY A 14 16.97 1.71 10.26
C GLY A 14 16.78 1.18 8.83
N ALA A 15 17.20 1.89 7.79
CA ALA A 15 17.24 1.33 6.44
C ALA A 15 18.60 0.64 6.24
N ALA A 16 18.68 -0.66 6.52
CA ALA A 16 19.83 -1.46 6.12
C ALA A 16 19.42 -2.90 5.79
N MET A 17 19.50 -3.18 4.48
CA MET A 17 19.84 -4.45 3.84
C MET A 17 18.77 -5.55 3.75
N PHE A 18 17.98 -5.47 2.68
CA PHE A 18 17.59 -6.65 1.89
C PHE A 18 18.04 -6.43 0.44
N ALA A 19 19.32 -6.73 0.18
CA ALA A 19 19.85 -6.82 -1.18
C ALA A 19 20.17 -8.30 -1.46
N GLY A 20 19.14 -9.13 -1.44
CA GLY A 20 19.18 -10.39 -2.17
C GLY A 20 18.98 -10.06 -3.64
N ILE A 21 19.77 -10.66 -4.53
CA ILE A 21 19.51 -10.60 -5.97
C ILE A 21 18.20 -11.37 -6.18
N SER A 22 17.07 -10.69 -6.09
CA SER A 22 15.77 -11.27 -6.37
C SER A 22 15.77 -11.71 -7.84
N ALA A 23 15.15 -12.85 -8.13
CA ALA A 23 14.82 -13.21 -9.50
C ALA A 23 14.10 -12.02 -10.18
N GLN A 24 14.09 -11.98 -11.51
CA GLN A 24 13.40 -10.89 -12.22
C GLN A 24 11.94 -10.83 -11.75
N ALA A 25 11.60 -9.75 -11.03
CA ALA A 25 10.26 -9.46 -10.56
C ALA A 25 9.27 -9.57 -11.72
N ALA A 26 8.17 -10.28 -11.53
CA ALA A 26 7.08 -10.27 -12.50
C ALA A 26 6.55 -8.83 -12.60
N VAL A 27 6.56 -8.27 -13.81
CA VAL A 27 6.07 -6.90 -14.06
C VAL A 27 4.68 -6.97 -14.68
N PHE A 28 3.71 -6.40 -13.98
CA PHE A 28 2.32 -6.30 -14.42
C PHE A 28 2.06 -4.87 -14.88
N ASN A 29 1.61 -4.71 -16.13
CA ASN A 29 1.36 -3.42 -16.74
C ASN A 29 -0.12 -3.08 -16.76
N ASN A 30 -0.45 -1.78 -16.69
CA ASN A 30 -1.82 -1.27 -16.80
C ASN A 30 -2.76 -1.87 -15.75
N VAL A 31 -2.28 -1.93 -14.52
CA VAL A 31 -2.97 -2.57 -13.40
C VAL A 31 -4.02 -1.62 -12.83
N SER A 32 -5.24 -2.14 -12.67
CA SER A 32 -6.36 -1.49 -11.98
C SER A 32 -7.37 -2.54 -11.51
N GLY A 33 -8.22 -2.15 -10.55
CA GLY A 33 -9.23 -3.03 -9.97
C GLY A 33 -8.66 -3.89 -8.84
N VAL A 34 -9.05 -5.16 -8.78
CA VAL A 34 -8.77 -6.03 -7.64
C VAL A 34 -7.67 -7.03 -7.97
N ILE A 35 -6.66 -7.12 -7.12
CA ILE A 35 -5.52 -8.03 -7.21
C ILE A 35 -5.59 -9.01 -6.05
N HIS A 36 -5.43 -10.30 -6.34
CA HIS A 36 -5.29 -11.31 -5.30
C HIS A 36 -3.87 -11.85 -5.27
N GLU A 37 -3.28 -11.87 -4.08
CA GLU A 37 -2.19 -12.75 -3.77
C GLU A 37 -2.72 -14.20 -3.64
N GLY A 38 -2.02 -15.14 -4.25
CA GLY A 38 -2.34 -16.56 -4.26
C GLY A 38 -1.47 -17.39 -3.30
N GLY A 39 -0.57 -16.76 -2.55
CA GLY A 39 0.28 -17.38 -1.53
C GLY A 39 -0.32 -17.39 -0.13
N GLY A 40 0.39 -18.03 0.80
CA GLY A 40 0.06 -18.00 2.24
C GLY A 40 -1.35 -18.49 2.61
N ALA A 41 -2.07 -17.67 3.35
CA ALA A 41 -3.48 -17.89 3.72
C ALA A 41 -4.44 -17.52 2.57
N GLY A 42 -3.93 -16.84 1.54
CA GLY A 42 -4.70 -16.30 0.43
C GLY A 42 -5.54 -15.08 0.84
N THR A 43 -6.60 -14.81 0.09
CA THR A 43 -7.49 -13.68 0.34
C THR A 43 -8.62 -14.03 1.32
N ILE A 44 -9.05 -13.06 2.12
CA ILE A 44 -10.24 -13.19 2.96
C ILE A 44 -11.48 -13.57 2.11
N SER A 45 -12.41 -14.36 2.63
CA SER A 45 -13.60 -14.81 1.88
C SER A 45 -14.54 -13.71 1.41
N THR A 46 -14.46 -12.51 2.00
CA THR A 46 -15.23 -11.33 1.60
C THR A 46 -14.52 -10.47 0.55
N ALA A 47 -13.31 -10.83 0.14
CA ALA A 47 -12.59 -10.12 -0.92
C ALA A 47 -13.43 -10.16 -2.22
N PRO A 48 -13.61 -9.02 -2.92
CA PRO A 48 -14.23 -9.01 -4.24
C PRO A 48 -13.45 -9.91 -5.21
N ALA A 49 -14.08 -10.39 -6.28
CA ALA A 49 -13.36 -11.20 -7.26
C ALA A 49 -12.19 -10.42 -7.89
N ALA A 50 -11.03 -11.08 -8.02
CA ALA A 50 -9.88 -10.52 -8.72
C ALA A 50 -10.23 -10.15 -10.17
N SER A 51 -9.62 -9.07 -10.66
CA SER A 51 -9.59 -8.74 -12.08
C SER A 51 -9.03 -9.94 -12.88
N SER A 52 -9.53 -10.14 -14.10
CA SER A 52 -9.15 -11.30 -14.93
C SER A 52 -7.63 -11.38 -15.12
N GLY A 53 -7.05 -12.54 -14.77
CA GLY A 53 -5.61 -12.79 -14.90
C GLY A 53 -4.75 -12.15 -13.81
N ILE A 54 -5.33 -11.57 -12.74
CA ILE A 54 -4.59 -10.91 -11.66
C ILE A 54 -4.75 -11.67 -10.33
N THR A 55 -4.52 -12.98 -10.38
CA THR A 55 -4.18 -13.79 -9.21
C THR A 55 -2.73 -14.17 -9.34
N ILE A 56 -1.90 -13.63 -8.45
CA ILE A 56 -0.44 -13.71 -8.56
C ILE A 56 0.04 -14.72 -7.52
N SER A 57 1.20 -15.32 -7.74
CA SER A 57 1.79 -16.20 -6.74
C SER A 57 2.10 -15.46 -5.43
N ASP A 58 2.61 -16.19 -4.45
CA ASP A 58 2.98 -15.69 -3.13
C ASP A 58 3.90 -14.46 -3.19
N PHE A 59 3.60 -13.45 -2.38
CA PHE A 59 4.43 -12.23 -2.26
C PHE A 59 5.56 -12.42 -1.23
N SER A 60 5.70 -13.63 -0.67
CA SER A 60 6.76 -13.91 0.30
C SER A 60 8.18 -13.76 -0.27
N THR A 61 9.12 -13.38 0.59
CA THR A 61 10.59 -13.23 0.34
C THR A 61 11.31 -14.39 -0.39
N THR A 62 10.64 -15.52 -0.65
CA THR A 62 11.16 -16.64 -1.44
C THR A 62 10.81 -16.56 -2.93
N THR A 63 9.84 -15.71 -3.28
CA THR A 63 9.38 -15.36 -4.62
C THR A 63 9.79 -13.91 -4.88
N ALA A 64 10.24 -13.57 -6.08
CA ALA A 64 10.62 -12.18 -6.34
C ALA A 64 9.42 -11.22 -6.20
N ASP A 65 9.59 -10.13 -5.46
CA ASP A 65 8.59 -9.08 -5.23
C ASP A 65 8.00 -8.59 -6.57
N PRO A 66 6.68 -8.73 -6.82
CA PRO A 66 6.08 -8.28 -8.07
C PRO A 66 6.10 -6.74 -8.18
N LEU A 67 6.16 -6.25 -9.43
CA LEU A 67 6.01 -4.83 -9.74
C LEU A 67 4.70 -4.59 -10.49
N PHE A 68 3.88 -3.68 -9.97
CA PHE A 68 2.62 -3.26 -10.57
C PHE A 68 2.72 -1.85 -11.14
N ASN A 69 2.55 -1.68 -12.46
CA ASN A 69 2.41 -0.36 -13.06
C ASN A 69 0.93 0.03 -13.07
N VAL A 70 0.55 0.91 -12.16
CA VAL A 70 -0.82 1.22 -11.78
C VAL A 70 -1.38 2.37 -12.61
N ILE A 71 -2.60 2.23 -13.12
CA ILE A 71 -3.26 3.24 -13.97
C ILE A 71 -4.66 3.67 -13.47
N GLY A 72 -5.06 3.23 -12.28
CA GLY A 72 -6.35 3.57 -11.68
C GLY A 72 -6.49 3.02 -10.27
N ASP A 73 -7.67 3.18 -9.69
CA ASP A 73 -7.98 2.63 -8.36
C ASP A 73 -7.65 1.14 -8.34
N THR A 74 -6.87 0.75 -7.33
CA THR A 74 -6.34 -0.61 -7.20
C THR A 74 -6.50 -1.06 -5.76
N SER A 75 -7.00 -2.27 -5.57
CA SER A 75 -7.08 -2.93 -4.27
C SER A 75 -6.33 -4.26 -4.34
N ILE A 76 -5.40 -4.47 -3.43
CA ILE A 76 -4.63 -5.70 -3.34
C ILE A 76 -5.09 -6.42 -2.08
N TYR A 77 -5.48 -7.68 -2.21
CA TYR A 77 -5.82 -8.54 -1.09
C TYR A 77 -4.78 -9.64 -1.02
N GLY A 78 -4.26 -9.85 0.18
CA GLY A 78 -3.30 -10.90 0.43
C GLY A 78 -3.46 -11.52 1.81
N GLY A 79 -2.57 -12.45 2.11
CA GLY A 79 -2.66 -13.15 3.37
C GLY A 79 -1.40 -13.90 3.75
N VAL A 80 -0.99 -13.65 4.97
CA VAL A 80 0.19 -14.28 5.56
C VAL A 80 -0.25 -15.39 6.50
N ARG A 81 0.29 -16.59 6.29
CA ARG A 81 0.13 -17.72 7.22
C ARG A 81 1.23 -17.69 8.28
N HIS A 82 1.00 -17.16 9.46
CA HIS A 82 2.00 -16.97 10.51
C HIS A 82 2.26 -18.28 11.29
N SER A 83 2.93 -19.28 10.69
CA SER A 83 3.13 -20.62 11.31
C SER A 83 4.53 -20.88 11.91
N SER A 84 5.45 -19.92 11.78
CA SER A 84 6.84 -19.97 12.26
C SER A 84 7.33 -18.53 12.53
N PRO A 85 8.47 -18.28 13.18
CA PRO A 85 9.03 -16.93 13.32
C PRO A 85 9.88 -16.43 12.14
N THR A 86 10.13 -17.22 11.08
CA THR A 86 11.20 -16.89 10.11
C THR A 86 10.80 -16.51 8.68
N ASN A 87 9.56 -16.76 8.22
CA ASN A 87 9.26 -16.77 6.77
C ASN A 87 7.95 -16.05 6.36
N PHE A 88 7.59 -14.91 6.96
CA PHE A 88 6.23 -14.35 6.85
C PHE A 88 6.18 -12.91 6.34
N VAL A 89 7.21 -12.49 5.60
CA VAL A 89 7.27 -11.13 5.07
C VAL A 89 6.80 -11.14 3.62
N ASP A 90 5.78 -10.33 3.33
CA ASP A 90 5.30 -10.11 1.96
C ASP A 90 5.90 -8.80 1.43
N GLY A 91 6.40 -8.85 0.20
CA GLY A 91 7.01 -7.72 -0.49
C GLY A 91 6.42 -7.49 -1.87
N TRP A 92 6.16 -6.23 -2.23
CA TRP A 92 5.79 -5.86 -3.60
C TRP A 92 6.13 -4.39 -3.87
N SER A 93 6.05 -4.01 -5.15
CA SER A 93 6.22 -2.62 -5.59
C SER A 93 5.06 -2.17 -6.47
N MET A 94 4.69 -0.89 -6.36
CA MET A 94 3.71 -0.25 -7.24
C MET A 94 4.34 1.01 -7.86
N ASP A 95 4.33 1.11 -9.18
CA ASP A 95 4.65 2.34 -9.91
C ASP A 95 3.36 3.07 -10.26
N PHE A 96 3.12 4.19 -9.57
CA PHE A 96 1.99 5.09 -9.78
C PHE A 96 2.26 6.14 -10.88
N GLY A 97 3.44 6.10 -11.52
CA GLY A 97 3.87 7.06 -12.51
C GLY A 97 3.85 8.49 -11.97
N SER A 98 3.16 9.38 -12.69
CA SER A 98 2.97 10.78 -12.26
C SER A 98 1.66 11.02 -11.49
N GLY A 99 0.84 9.99 -11.30
CA GLY A 99 -0.40 10.09 -10.54
C GLY A 99 -0.14 10.20 -9.04
N VAL A 100 -1.09 10.81 -8.32
CA VAL A 100 -1.10 10.82 -6.85
C VAL A 100 -2.19 9.88 -6.38
N TYR A 101 -1.87 9.04 -5.41
CA TYR A 101 -2.77 8.02 -4.87
C TYR A 101 -2.81 8.12 -3.35
N ASP A 102 -3.99 8.06 -2.76
CA ASP A 102 -4.16 7.86 -1.33
C ASP A 102 -4.13 6.38 -1.00
N LEU A 103 -3.40 6.04 0.05
CA LEU A 103 -3.20 4.66 0.50
C LEU A 103 -3.93 4.40 1.81
N VAL A 104 -4.69 3.30 1.82
CA VAL A 104 -5.31 2.74 3.02
C VAL A 104 -4.91 1.29 3.12
N PHE A 105 -4.39 0.89 4.28
CA PHE A 105 -4.04 -0.49 4.58
C PHE A 105 -4.92 -1.00 5.70
N ASN A 106 -5.40 -2.23 5.58
CA ASN A 106 -6.15 -2.90 6.63
C ASN A 106 -5.54 -4.28 6.91
N TRP A 107 -5.63 -4.67 8.18
CA TRP A 107 -5.13 -5.93 8.69
C TRP A 107 -6.18 -6.62 9.55
N GLN A 108 -6.45 -7.89 9.27
CA GLN A 108 -7.50 -8.66 9.92
C GLN A 108 -7.21 -10.16 9.98
N HIS A 109 -7.85 -10.84 10.93
CA HIS A 109 -7.89 -12.30 10.98
C HIS A 109 -8.92 -12.83 9.97
N ASP A 110 -8.87 -14.13 9.67
CA ASP A 110 -9.97 -14.79 8.96
C ASP A 110 -11.27 -14.62 9.77
N GLU A 111 -12.31 -14.07 9.13
CA GLU A 111 -13.64 -13.85 9.72
C GLU A 111 -14.31 -15.13 10.24
N LYS A 112 -13.85 -16.31 9.81
CA LYS A 112 -14.31 -17.62 10.30
C LYS A 112 -13.63 -18.03 11.59
N GLU A 113 -12.55 -17.37 11.97
CA GLU A 113 -11.85 -17.59 13.23
C GLU A 113 -12.39 -16.69 14.35
N THR A 114 -12.08 -17.05 15.59
CA THR A 114 -12.34 -16.16 16.73
C THR A 114 -11.42 -14.94 16.62
N PRO A 115 -11.89 -13.70 16.88
CA PRO A 115 -11.04 -12.52 16.88
C PRO A 115 -9.89 -12.64 17.87
N LYS A 116 -8.69 -12.31 17.40
CA LYS A 116 -7.45 -12.42 18.17
C LYS A 116 -6.65 -11.14 18.07
N VAL A 117 -5.82 -10.90 19.08
CA VAL A 117 -4.87 -9.79 19.06
C VAL A 117 -3.80 -10.12 18.05
N VAL A 118 -3.51 -9.17 17.17
CA VAL A 118 -2.46 -9.27 16.16
C VAL A 118 -1.60 -8.03 16.26
N ASP A 119 -0.32 -8.18 15.94
CA ASP A 119 0.62 -7.07 15.83
C ASP A 119 1.60 -7.32 14.69
N GLY A 120 2.20 -6.22 14.21
CA GLY A 120 3.07 -6.24 13.05
C GLY A 120 3.38 -4.83 12.58
N ARG A 121 3.90 -4.71 11.37
CA ARG A 121 4.12 -3.42 10.71
C ARG A 121 3.96 -3.53 9.20
N ILE A 122 3.61 -2.40 8.61
CA ILE A 122 3.71 -2.14 7.17
C ILE A 122 4.83 -1.14 6.94
N ILE A 123 5.69 -1.40 5.97
CA ILE A 123 6.80 -0.53 5.57
C ILE A 123 6.49 -0.01 4.18
N VAL A 124 6.38 1.32 4.04
CA VAL A 124 6.14 1.99 2.75
C VAL A 124 7.34 2.87 2.42
N ASN A 125 8.05 2.59 1.33
CA ASN A 125 9.27 3.30 0.97
C ASN A 125 10.29 3.43 2.13
N GLY A 126 10.42 2.36 2.92
CA GLY A 126 11.31 2.31 4.10
C GLY A 126 10.76 2.98 5.36
N VAL A 127 9.56 3.58 5.33
CA VAL A 127 8.89 4.14 6.50
C VAL A 127 8.00 3.08 7.13
N ALA A 128 8.37 2.63 8.33
CA ALA A 128 7.62 1.62 9.08
C ALA A 128 6.47 2.23 9.89
N THR A 129 5.27 1.65 9.75
CA THR A 129 4.09 1.95 10.58
C THR A 129 3.66 0.66 11.28
N ALA A 130 3.77 0.65 12.61
CA ALA A 130 3.35 -0.50 13.41
C ALA A 130 1.82 -0.52 13.56
N PHE A 131 1.26 -1.72 13.62
CA PHE A 131 -0.14 -1.96 13.98
C PHE A 131 -0.21 -2.99 15.11
N SER A 132 -1.24 -2.84 15.94
CA SER A 132 -1.58 -3.80 16.97
C SER A 132 -3.05 -3.64 17.36
N GLY A 133 -3.78 -4.74 17.53
CA GLY A 133 -5.18 -4.69 17.94
C GLY A 133 -5.93 -6.00 17.70
N VAL A 134 -7.23 -6.00 18.00
CA VAL A 134 -8.13 -7.13 17.73
C VAL A 134 -8.86 -6.86 16.42
N SER A 135 -8.32 -7.34 15.29
CA SER A 135 -8.87 -7.19 13.93
C SER A 135 -9.15 -5.75 13.44
N GLY A 136 -9.13 -5.53 12.13
CA GLY A 136 -9.70 -4.32 11.50
C GLY A 136 -8.92 -3.03 11.80
N THR A 137 -7.60 -3.12 11.95
CA THR A 137 -6.79 -1.90 12.05
C THR A 137 -6.67 -1.28 10.68
N ILE A 138 -7.43 -0.23 10.45
CA ILE A 138 -7.35 0.59 9.24
C ILE A 138 -6.30 1.67 9.46
N LEU A 139 -5.24 1.62 8.66
CA LEU A 139 -4.15 2.60 8.62
C LEU A 139 -4.28 3.45 7.37
N SER A 140 -4.39 4.76 7.53
CA SER A 140 -4.14 5.70 6.43
C SER A 140 -2.64 5.90 6.31
N LEU A 141 -2.07 5.54 5.15
CA LEU A 141 -0.63 5.62 4.89
C LEU A 141 -0.24 6.91 4.15
N GLY A 142 -1.23 7.78 3.88
CA GLY A 142 -1.05 9.06 3.19
C GLY A 142 -1.03 8.92 1.66
N SER A 143 -0.67 10.02 1.00
CA SER A 143 -0.62 10.09 -0.47
C SER A 143 0.77 9.77 -1.01
N VAL A 144 0.84 9.03 -2.11
CA VAL A 144 2.08 8.62 -2.78
C VAL A 144 2.06 8.89 -4.28
N THR A 145 3.23 8.87 -4.91
CA THR A 145 3.44 9.01 -6.36
C THR A 145 4.74 8.30 -6.77
N GLY A 146 4.89 8.00 -8.06
CA GLY A 146 6.07 7.28 -8.59
C GLY A 146 6.15 5.83 -8.11
N LEU A 147 7.38 5.30 -8.08
CA LEU A 147 7.67 3.95 -7.59
C LEU A 147 7.63 3.91 -6.06
N VAL A 148 6.83 3.00 -5.52
CA VAL A 148 6.66 2.78 -4.08
C VAL A 148 6.85 1.30 -3.76
N THR A 149 7.67 1.03 -2.74
CA THR A 149 7.88 -0.32 -2.22
C THR A 149 7.06 -0.55 -0.96
N PHE A 150 6.54 -1.76 -0.82
CA PHE A 150 5.72 -2.20 0.29
C PHE A 150 6.30 -3.47 0.89
N VAL A 151 6.34 -3.51 2.22
CA VAL A 151 6.70 -4.72 2.96
C VAL A 151 5.77 -4.89 4.14
N VAL A 152 5.03 -5.99 4.17
CA VAL A 152 4.23 -6.41 5.31
C VAL A 152 5.11 -7.32 6.17
N ASP A 153 5.30 -6.95 7.43
CA ASP A 153 6.08 -7.72 8.40
C ASP A 153 5.20 -8.02 9.63
N PRO A 154 4.57 -9.20 9.67
CA PRO A 154 3.70 -9.63 10.77
C PRO A 154 4.49 -10.27 11.94
N ILE A 155 5.80 -10.48 11.80
CA ILE A 155 6.66 -11.00 12.90
C ILE A 155 7.27 -9.89 13.75
N PHE A 156 7.09 -8.61 13.37
CA PHE A 156 7.62 -7.46 14.11
C PHE A 156 7.10 -7.37 15.55
N GLY A 157 5.90 -7.89 15.79
CA GLY A 157 5.21 -7.81 17.06
C GLY A 157 5.64 -8.84 18.10
N SER A 158 4.92 -8.84 19.22
CA SER A 158 5.11 -9.71 20.38
C SER A 158 4.07 -10.84 20.47
N VAL A 159 3.00 -10.78 19.67
CA VAL A 159 2.01 -11.86 19.60
C VAL A 159 2.63 -13.07 18.92
N LYS A 160 2.43 -14.26 19.50
CA LYS A 160 3.04 -15.49 19.00
C LYS A 160 2.50 -15.88 17.61
N PRO A 161 3.37 -16.26 16.66
CA PRO A 161 2.98 -16.74 15.33
C PRO A 161 2.31 -18.11 15.35
N THR A 162 0.98 -18.19 15.21
CA THR A 162 0.33 -19.50 14.95
C THR A 162 -0.89 -19.47 14.00
N GLU A 163 -1.06 -18.45 13.13
CA GLU A 163 -2.40 -18.14 12.59
C GLU A 163 -2.41 -17.59 11.16
N ASP A 164 -3.53 -17.80 10.45
CA ASP A 164 -3.79 -17.26 9.11
C ASP A 164 -4.34 -15.83 9.22
N MET A 165 -3.66 -14.89 8.59
CA MET A 165 -3.99 -13.46 8.63
C MET A 165 -4.15 -12.92 7.23
N HIS A 166 -5.01 -11.91 7.09
CA HIS A 166 -5.28 -11.25 5.82
C HIS A 166 -4.98 -9.76 5.91
N TRP A 167 -4.56 -9.23 4.78
CA TRP A 167 -4.35 -7.81 4.62
C TRP A 167 -4.93 -7.33 3.31
N ASP A 168 -5.28 -6.06 3.29
CA ASP A 168 -5.67 -5.38 2.07
C ASP A 168 -5.01 -4.00 1.98
N LEU A 169 -4.60 -3.64 0.78
CA LEU A 169 -4.08 -2.32 0.44
C LEU A 169 -4.97 -1.72 -0.65
N HIS A 170 -5.57 -0.58 -0.34
CA HIS A 170 -6.33 0.23 -1.27
C HIS A 170 -5.50 1.44 -1.68
N ALA A 171 -5.27 1.57 -2.99
CA ALA A 171 -4.69 2.74 -3.62
C ALA A 171 -5.78 3.43 -4.46
N THR A 172 -6.19 4.63 -4.05
CA THR A 172 -7.24 5.41 -4.73
C THR A 172 -6.64 6.63 -5.40
N VAL A 173 -6.95 6.86 -6.67
CA VAL A 173 -6.48 8.02 -7.42
C VAL A 173 -6.98 9.29 -6.75
N VAL A 174 -6.06 10.20 -6.44
CA VAL A 174 -6.40 11.56 -6.03
C VAL A 174 -6.66 12.39 -7.28
N PRO A 175 -7.91 12.84 -7.54
CA PRO A 175 -8.19 13.64 -8.71
C PRO A 175 -7.41 14.95 -8.65
N LEU A 176 -6.70 15.29 -9.73
CA LEU A 176 -6.09 16.61 -9.85
C LEU A 176 -7.18 17.67 -9.65
N PRO A 177 -6.95 18.70 -8.81
CA PRO A 177 -7.92 19.76 -8.64
C PRO A 177 -8.23 20.37 -10.01
N ALA A 178 -9.47 20.24 -10.48
CA ALA A 178 -9.94 20.86 -11.72
C ALA A 178 -9.65 22.37 -11.75
N GLY A 179 -9.54 22.98 -10.56
CA GLY A 179 -9.10 24.35 -10.35
C GLY A 179 -7.74 24.69 -10.99
N GLY A 180 -6.77 23.77 -11.03
CA GLY A 180 -5.46 24.03 -11.67
C GLY A 180 -5.56 24.19 -13.19
N VAL A 181 -6.39 23.36 -13.84
CA VAL A 181 -6.68 23.46 -15.27
C VAL A 181 -7.50 24.72 -15.57
N LEU A 182 -8.48 25.04 -14.72
CA LEU A 182 -9.25 26.28 -14.79
C LEU A 182 -8.35 27.52 -14.59
N LEU A 183 -7.34 27.45 -13.72
CA LEU A 183 -6.41 28.55 -13.50
C LEU A 183 -5.52 28.77 -14.72
N LEU A 184 -4.97 27.69 -15.29
CA LEU A 184 -4.14 27.75 -16.49
C LEU A 184 -4.92 28.26 -17.70
N THR A 185 -6.16 27.81 -17.89
CA THR A 185 -7.04 28.30 -18.96
C THR A 185 -7.47 29.75 -18.72
N GLY A 186 -7.76 30.13 -17.47
CA GLY A 186 -8.03 31.51 -17.09
C GLY A 186 -6.85 32.45 -17.35
N LEU A 187 -5.63 32.02 -17.02
CA LEU A 187 -4.39 32.77 -17.30
C LEU A 187 -4.12 32.87 -18.81
N ALA A 188 -4.32 31.80 -19.57
CA ALA A 188 -4.18 31.82 -21.03
C ALA A 188 -5.21 32.76 -21.69
N GLY A 189 -6.46 32.74 -21.22
CA GLY A 189 -7.51 33.66 -21.65
C GLY A 189 -7.17 35.12 -21.33
N LEU A 190 -6.69 35.38 -20.10
CA LEU A 190 -6.28 36.72 -19.67
C LEU A 190 -5.09 37.25 -20.47
N ALA A 191 -4.12 36.39 -20.78
CA ALA A 191 -2.97 36.74 -21.61
C ALA A 191 -3.37 37.11 -23.05
N MET A 192 -4.32 36.38 -23.65
CA MET A 192 -4.86 36.72 -24.98
C MET A 192 -5.63 38.04 -24.98
N VAL A 193 -6.46 38.31 -23.97
CA VAL A 193 -7.19 39.58 -23.84
C VAL A 193 -6.22 40.76 -23.70
N ARG A 194 -5.16 40.61 -22.92
CA ARG A 194 -4.12 41.64 -22.76
C ARG A 194 -3.39 41.92 -24.08
N ARG A 195 -3.14 40.89 -24.89
CA ARG A 195 -2.46 41.02 -26.19
C ARG A 195 -3.31 41.76 -27.23
N ARG A 196 -4.64 41.57 -27.21
CA ARG A 196 -5.59 42.29 -28.09
C ARG A 196 -5.74 43.78 -27.76
N LYS A 197 -5.44 44.19 -26.52
CA LYS A 197 -5.58 45.59 -26.10
C LYS A 197 -4.34 46.44 -26.41
N ASN A 198 -3.22 45.78 -26.74
CA ASN A 198 -1.93 46.40 -27.05
C ASN A 198 -1.55 46.33 -28.55
N ALA A 199 -2.43 45.77 -29.39
CA ALA A 199 -2.33 45.75 -30.85
C ALA A 199 -3.42 46.66 -31.43
#